data_AF-A0A8J5TGH1-F1
#
_entry.id   AF-A0A8J5TGH1-F1
#
_cell.length_a   1.000
_cell.length_b   1.000
_cell.length_c   1.000
_cell.angle_alpha   90.00
_cell.angle_beta   90.00
_cell.angle_gamma   90.00
#
_symmetry.space_group_name_H-M   'P 1'
#
loop_
_entity.id
_entity.type
_entity.pdbx_description
1 polymer ?
#
loop_
_entity_poly.entity_id
_entity_poly.type
_entity_poly.pdbx_seq_one_letter_code
_entity_poly.pdbx_strand_id
1 'polypeptide(L)'
;MDTAASASTSAPQAETGQRSGAAAPLRMTTVSAHYFGGASSDRDHDLRVDIIENIEEDYGMFVWPCSVILAEYVWQQRSRFTGSRIVELGAGTSLPGLVAAKVGADVTLTDIAHNTEVLNNIRQVCGLNNVNCTVLGLTWGEWDEPIFDLHPDVILGADVLYDSASKILVYSLVLKYD
;
A
#
# COMPACT_ATOMS: atom_id res chain seq x y z
N MET A 1 -14.26 57.17 -63.53
CA MET A 1 -15.09 55.95 -63.50
C MET A 1 -14.18 54.79 -63.15
N ASP A 2 -14.09 54.27 -61.93
CA ASP A 2 -14.67 54.59 -60.63
C ASP A 2 -13.83 53.77 -59.63
N THR A 3 -13.20 54.47 -58.68
CA THR A 3 -13.44 54.42 -57.22
C THR A 3 -12.66 53.37 -56.44
N ALA A 4 -12.07 53.89 -55.37
CA ALA A 4 -11.33 53.26 -54.29
C ALA A 4 -12.19 52.34 -53.41
N ALA A 5 -11.52 51.47 -52.64
CA ALA A 5 -11.77 51.33 -51.19
C ALA A 5 -10.71 50.44 -50.54
N SER A 6 -9.95 51.06 -49.65
CA SER A 6 -9.24 50.44 -48.53
C SER A 6 -10.22 49.89 -47.50
N ALA A 7 -9.98 48.69 -46.96
CA ALA A 7 -10.50 48.29 -45.65
C ALA A 7 -9.61 47.22 -44.99
N SER A 8 -9.26 47.52 -43.76
CA SER A 8 -8.57 46.70 -42.78
C SER A 8 -9.45 45.56 -42.23
N THR A 9 -8.80 44.70 -41.45
CA THR A 9 -9.19 44.19 -40.12
C THR A 9 -9.40 42.67 -39.97
N SER A 10 -8.75 42.17 -38.91
CA SER A 10 -9.03 41.02 -38.04
C SER A 10 -8.88 39.60 -38.58
N ALA A 11 -7.87 38.93 -38.03
CA ALA A 11 -7.73 37.47 -37.97
C ALA A 11 -8.97 36.81 -37.34
N PRO A 12 -9.40 35.63 -37.81
CA PRO A 12 -10.40 34.86 -37.10
C PRO A 12 -9.78 34.32 -35.80
N GLN A 13 -10.36 34.72 -34.67
CA GLN A 13 -10.14 34.12 -33.37
C GLN A 13 -10.49 32.64 -33.46
N ALA A 14 -9.53 31.77 -33.14
CA ALA A 14 -9.80 30.36 -32.90
C ALA A 14 -10.64 30.26 -31.63
N GLU A 15 -11.89 29.85 -31.79
CA GLU A 15 -12.84 29.58 -30.72
C GLU A 15 -12.22 28.65 -29.69
N THR A 16 -12.34 29.07 -28.43
CA THR A 16 -12.10 28.28 -27.23
C THR A 16 -13.09 27.11 -27.20
N GLY A 17 -12.71 26.01 -27.84
CA GLY A 17 -13.30 24.70 -27.57
C GLY A 17 -12.94 24.29 -26.16
N GLN A 18 -13.89 24.40 -25.24
CA GLN A 18 -13.85 23.73 -23.94
C GLN A 18 -13.48 22.27 -24.17
N ARG A 19 -12.26 21.89 -23.78
CA ARG A 19 -11.92 20.49 -23.56
C ARG A 19 -12.86 20.02 -22.46
N SER A 20 -13.86 19.24 -22.85
CA SER A 20 -14.62 18.45 -21.89
C SER A 20 -13.62 17.69 -21.04
N GLY A 21 -13.72 17.87 -19.72
CA GLY A 21 -12.90 17.12 -18.78
C GLY A 21 -13.07 15.65 -19.10
N ALA A 22 -11.98 15.01 -19.54
CA ALA A 22 -11.92 13.56 -19.49
C ALA A 22 -12.13 13.22 -18.01
N ALA A 23 -13.27 12.61 -17.69
CA ALA A 23 -13.47 12.04 -16.38
C ALA A 23 -12.27 11.14 -16.09
N ALA A 24 -11.64 11.33 -14.93
CA ALA A 24 -10.60 10.42 -14.48
C ALA A 24 -11.15 8.99 -14.60
N PRO A 25 -10.37 8.01 -15.11
CA PRO A 25 -10.84 6.65 -15.27
C PRO A 25 -11.46 6.17 -13.95
N LEU A 26 -12.58 5.44 -14.06
CA LEU A 26 -13.27 4.86 -12.92
C LEU A 26 -12.32 3.87 -12.24
N ARG A 27 -11.64 4.32 -11.19
CA ARG A 27 -10.79 3.47 -10.35
C ARG A 27 -11.64 2.32 -9.82
N MET A 28 -11.36 1.09 -10.24
CA MET A 28 -12.02 -0.11 -9.71
C MET A 28 -11.37 -0.52 -8.39
N THR A 29 -11.73 0.21 -7.32
CA THR A 29 -11.38 -0.16 -5.96
C THR A 29 -12.32 -1.23 -5.44
N THR A 30 -11.78 -2.32 -4.91
CA THR A 30 -12.53 -3.39 -4.25
C THR A 30 -12.07 -3.54 -2.80
N VAL A 31 -12.92 -4.14 -1.96
CA VAL A 31 -12.54 -4.54 -0.61
C VAL A 31 -12.59 -6.06 -0.52
N SER A 32 -11.44 -6.69 -0.27
CA SER A 32 -11.35 -8.12 0.01
C SER A 32 -11.31 -8.39 1.50
N ALA A 33 -11.91 -9.50 1.95
CA ALA A 33 -11.92 -9.91 3.34
C ALA A 33 -11.07 -11.16 3.52
N HIS A 34 -10.09 -11.09 4.41
CA HIS A 34 -9.17 -12.17 4.76
C HIS A 34 -9.48 -12.65 6.17
N TYR A 35 -9.59 -13.97 6.34
CA TYR A 35 -10.02 -14.58 7.59
C TYR A 35 -8.93 -15.50 8.13
N PHE A 36 -8.67 -15.42 9.43
CA PHE A 36 -7.68 -16.25 10.11
C PHE A 36 -8.32 -16.90 11.34
N GLY A 37 -7.94 -18.16 11.60
CA GLY A 37 -8.54 -18.96 12.66
C GLY A 37 -9.81 -19.70 12.23
N GLY A 38 -10.20 -20.67 13.04
CA GLY A 38 -11.35 -21.53 12.82
C GLY A 38 -11.02 -23.01 12.63
N ALA A 39 -11.74 -23.86 13.35
CA ALA A 39 -11.78 -25.29 13.09
C ALA A 39 -12.82 -25.56 12.00
N SER A 40 -12.36 -25.94 10.80
CA SER A 40 -13.12 -26.75 9.82
C SER A 40 -14.49 -26.25 9.34
N SER A 41 -14.93 -25.02 9.62
CA SER A 41 -16.20 -24.47 9.10
C SER A 41 -16.12 -22.96 8.83
N ASP A 42 -16.65 -22.54 7.68
CA ASP A 42 -16.64 -21.18 7.10
C ASP A 42 -17.24 -20.04 7.95
N ARG A 43 -17.61 -20.30 9.22
CA ARG A 43 -18.36 -19.34 10.06
C ARG A 43 -17.74 -19.04 11.41
N ASP A 44 -16.61 -19.65 11.75
CA ASP A 44 -15.97 -19.50 13.06
C ASP A 44 -14.53 -19.02 12.85
N HIS A 45 -14.36 -17.79 12.37
CA HIS A 45 -13.04 -17.18 12.21
C HIS A 45 -12.74 -16.27 13.40
N ASP A 46 -11.56 -16.44 13.99
CA ASP A 46 -11.13 -15.67 15.15
C ASP A 46 -10.68 -14.24 14.78
N LEU A 47 -10.21 -14.05 13.54
CA LEU A 47 -9.70 -12.79 13.04
C LEU A 47 -10.20 -12.51 11.61
N ARG A 48 -10.56 -11.25 11.36
CA ARG A 48 -10.86 -10.73 10.02
C ARG A 48 -10.03 -9.48 9.74
N VAL A 49 -9.48 -9.39 8.53
CA VAL A 49 -8.81 -8.21 7.98
C VAL A 49 -9.46 -7.84 6.64
N ASP A 50 -9.92 -6.61 6.52
CA ASP A 50 -10.47 -6.09 5.26
C ASP A 50 -9.40 -5.27 4.53
N ILE A 51 -9.14 -5.53 3.25
CA ILE A 51 -8.08 -4.87 2.47
C ILE A 51 -8.70 -4.11 1.30
N ILE A 52 -8.27 -2.87 1.10
CA ILE A 52 -8.62 -2.06 -0.06
C ILE A 52 -7.61 -2.35 -1.18
N GLU A 53 -8.11 -2.82 -2.32
CA GLU A 53 -7.30 -3.18 -3.49
C GLU A 53 -7.71 -2.36 -4.72
N ASN A 54 -6.73 -2.03 -5.57
CA ASN A 54 -6.94 -1.41 -6.87
C ASN A 54 -6.31 -2.30 -7.96
N ILE A 55 -7.14 -2.86 -8.83
CA ILE A 55 -6.76 -3.87 -9.82
C ILE A 55 -6.04 -3.25 -11.03
N GLU A 56 -6.13 -1.93 -11.21
CA GLU A 56 -5.60 -1.22 -12.38
C GLU A 56 -4.21 -0.56 -12.16
N GLU A 57 -3.63 -0.64 -10.96
CA GLU A 57 -2.37 0.05 -10.62
C GLU A 57 -1.14 -0.84 -10.76
N ASP A 58 -0.02 -0.22 -11.17
CA ASP A 58 1.27 -0.87 -11.30
C ASP A 58 1.91 -1.06 -9.91
N TYR A 59 1.70 -2.25 -9.32
CA TYR A 59 2.31 -2.76 -8.08
C TYR A 59 1.83 -2.05 -6.77
N GLY A 60 1.89 -2.77 -5.64
CA GLY A 60 1.61 -2.23 -4.29
C GLY A 60 0.14 -2.09 -3.87
N MET A 61 -0.82 -2.08 -4.81
CA MET A 61 -2.24 -1.87 -4.53
C MET A 61 -3.11 -3.14 -4.60
N PHE A 62 -2.50 -4.33 -4.65
CA PHE A 62 -3.22 -5.60 -4.56
C PHE A 62 -2.50 -6.57 -3.63
N VAL A 63 -3.21 -7.58 -3.14
CA VAL A 63 -2.66 -8.57 -2.21
C VAL A 63 -1.89 -9.64 -2.99
N TRP A 64 -0.58 -9.70 -2.77
CA TRP A 64 0.28 -10.73 -3.33
C TRP A 64 0.12 -12.07 -2.58
N PRO A 65 0.25 -13.24 -3.25
CA PRO A 65 0.17 -14.54 -2.57
C PRO A 65 1.11 -14.68 -1.36
N CYS A 66 2.35 -14.16 -1.46
CA CYS A 66 3.33 -14.18 -0.37
C CYS A 66 2.85 -13.38 0.87
N SER A 67 2.05 -12.33 0.65
CA SER A 67 1.45 -11.52 1.71
C SER A 67 0.44 -12.34 2.51
N VAL A 68 -0.41 -13.12 1.84
CA VAL A 68 -1.37 -14.03 2.48
C VAL A 68 -0.64 -15.09 3.33
N ILE A 69 0.42 -15.70 2.78
CA ILE A 69 1.20 -16.73 3.49
C ILE A 69 1.90 -16.15 4.73
N LEU A 70 2.50 -14.96 4.61
CA LEU A 70 3.13 -14.31 5.76
C LEU A 70 2.11 -13.91 6.83
N ALA A 71 0.95 -13.41 6.42
CA ALA A 71 -0.14 -13.08 7.35
C ALA A 71 -0.64 -14.32 8.11
N GLU A 72 -0.80 -15.46 7.43
CA GLU A 72 -1.14 -16.74 8.07
C GLU A 72 -0.05 -17.16 9.06
N TYR A 73 1.23 -17.00 8.71
CA TYR A 73 2.33 -17.30 9.63
C TYR A 73 2.29 -16.41 10.89
N VAL A 74 2.07 -15.10 10.74
CA VAL A 74 1.90 -14.18 11.88
C VAL A 74 0.76 -14.62 12.78
N TRP A 75 -0.38 -15.02 12.20
CA TRP A 75 -1.53 -15.52 12.95
C TRP A 75 -1.22 -16.82 13.71
N GLN A 76 -0.62 -17.80 13.05
CA GLN A 76 -0.28 -19.08 13.66
C GLN A 76 0.76 -18.93 14.79
N GLN A 77 1.67 -17.96 14.65
CA GLN A 77 2.71 -17.64 15.63
C GLN A 77 2.36 -16.42 16.49
N ARG A 78 1.08 -16.02 16.59
CA ARG A 78 0.63 -14.76 17.20
C ARG A 78 1.21 -14.45 18.58
N SER A 79 1.43 -15.47 19.42
CA SER A 79 2.05 -15.32 20.74
C SER A 79 3.45 -14.71 20.71
N ARG A 80 4.18 -14.89 19.60
CA ARG A 80 5.50 -14.29 19.36
C ARG A 80 5.43 -12.81 18.98
N PHE A 81 4.30 -12.36 18.43
CA PHE A 81 4.13 -10.99 17.92
C PHE A 81 3.45 -10.07 18.94
N THR A 82 2.64 -10.61 19.85
CA THR A 82 1.98 -9.84 20.90
C THR A 82 3.00 -9.03 21.72
N GLY A 83 2.79 -7.71 21.80
CA GLY A 83 3.65 -6.78 22.52
C GLY A 83 5.01 -6.49 21.88
N SER A 84 5.30 -7.02 20.69
CA SER A 84 6.55 -6.75 19.96
C SER A 84 6.43 -5.52 19.07
N ARG A 85 7.56 -4.85 18.80
CA ARG A 85 7.69 -3.78 17.81
C ARG A 85 8.01 -4.36 16.43
N ILE A 86 7.17 -4.08 15.46
CA ILE A 86 7.22 -4.63 14.11
C ILE A 86 7.42 -3.51 13.11
N VAL A 87 8.35 -3.71 12.18
CA VAL A 87 8.46 -2.88 10.97
C VAL A 87 8.16 -3.75 9.76
N GLU A 88 7.15 -3.40 8.99
CA GLU A 88 6.89 -4.02 7.69
C GLU A 88 7.51 -3.17 6.57
N LEU A 89 8.43 -3.78 5.82
CA LEU A 89 9.07 -3.18 4.65
C LEU A 89 8.26 -3.51 3.40
N GLY A 90 7.99 -2.51 2.56
CA GLY A 90 7.22 -2.70 1.32
C GLY A 90 5.82 -3.24 1.60
N ALA A 91 5.10 -2.58 2.51
CA ALA A 91 3.82 -3.03 3.03
C ALA A 91 2.75 -3.18 1.94
N GLY A 92 2.76 -2.34 0.89
CA GLY A 92 1.74 -2.32 -0.16
C GLY A 92 0.33 -2.21 0.44
N THR A 93 -0.42 -3.30 0.42
CA THR A 93 -1.76 -3.40 1.03
C THR A 93 -1.78 -3.72 2.53
N SER A 94 -0.62 -3.99 3.14
CA SER A 94 -0.35 -4.14 4.58
C SER A 94 -0.95 -5.35 5.31
N LEU A 95 -1.40 -6.38 4.59
CA LEU A 95 -2.08 -7.53 5.20
C LEU A 95 -1.30 -8.19 6.38
N PRO A 96 0.00 -8.51 6.29
CA PRO A 96 0.75 -9.11 7.40
C PRO A 96 0.89 -8.19 8.61
N GLY A 97 1.22 -6.92 8.39
CA GLY A 97 1.31 -5.93 9.45
C GLY A 97 -0.03 -5.66 10.14
N LEU A 98 -1.16 -5.70 9.40
CA LEU A 98 -2.50 -5.59 9.99
C LEU A 98 -2.85 -6.80 10.87
N VAL A 99 -2.47 -8.01 10.46
CA VAL A 99 -2.62 -9.20 11.31
C VAL A 99 -1.77 -9.04 12.57
N ALA A 100 -0.51 -8.61 12.44
CA ALA A 100 0.38 -8.35 13.58
C ALA A 100 -0.23 -7.33 14.55
N ALA A 101 -0.78 -6.22 14.04
CA ALA A 101 -1.44 -5.21 14.85
C ALA A 101 -2.66 -5.76 15.59
N LYS A 102 -3.51 -6.55 14.90
CA LYS A 102 -4.70 -7.15 15.53
C LYS A 102 -4.36 -8.20 16.61
N VAL A 103 -3.18 -8.83 16.56
CA VAL A 103 -2.71 -9.73 17.63
C VAL A 103 -1.92 -9.01 18.73
N GLY A 104 -1.90 -7.68 18.71
CA GLY A 104 -1.39 -6.83 19.79
C GLY A 104 0.06 -6.40 19.63
N ALA A 105 0.63 -6.40 18.42
CA ALA A 105 1.94 -5.82 18.15
C ALA A 105 1.87 -4.29 17.98
N ASP A 106 2.98 -3.60 18.23
CA ASP A 106 3.18 -2.19 17.84
C ASP A 106 3.79 -2.16 16.44
N VAL A 107 3.04 -1.67 15.45
CA VAL A 107 3.37 -1.87 14.03
C VAL A 107 3.64 -0.54 13.33
N THR A 108 4.81 -0.48 12.69
CA THR A 108 5.14 0.54 11.69
C THR A 108 5.11 -0.08 10.29
N LEU A 109 4.22 0.43 9.45
CA LEU A 109 4.05 0.03 8.06
C LEU A 109 4.82 0.99 7.17
N THR A 110 5.69 0.46 6.32
CA THR A 110 6.55 1.28 5.45
C THR A 110 6.43 0.92 3.99
N ASP A 111 6.46 1.93 3.14
CA ASP A 111 6.50 1.78 1.68
C ASP A 111 7.25 2.98 1.07
N ILE A 112 7.44 2.99 -0.24
CA ILE A 112 8.20 4.01 -0.98
C ILE A 112 7.70 5.41 -0.62
N ALA A 113 8.61 6.27 -0.14
CA ALA A 113 8.24 7.55 0.48
C ALA A 113 7.51 8.51 -0.47
N HIS A 114 7.84 8.46 -1.76
CA HIS A 114 7.21 9.28 -2.78
C HIS A 114 5.92 8.67 -3.37
N ASN A 115 5.58 7.42 -3.03
CA ASN A 115 4.34 6.79 -3.45
C ASN A 115 3.21 7.13 -2.46
N THR A 116 2.72 8.37 -2.53
CA THR A 116 1.68 8.87 -1.62
C THR A 116 0.36 8.11 -1.73
N GLU A 117 0.08 7.49 -2.88
CA GLU A 117 -1.13 6.71 -3.09
C GLU A 117 -1.13 5.46 -2.20
N VAL A 118 -0.06 4.67 -2.23
CA VAL A 118 0.10 3.49 -1.36
C VAL A 118 0.07 3.89 0.12
N LEU A 119 0.80 4.93 0.52
CA LEU A 119 0.80 5.39 1.92
C LEU A 119 -0.59 5.84 2.39
N ASN A 120 -1.38 6.47 1.52
CA ASN A 120 -2.76 6.86 1.84
C ASN A 120 -3.69 5.63 1.91
N ASN A 121 -3.51 4.65 1.03
CA ASN A 121 -4.24 3.39 1.08
C ASN A 121 -3.98 2.67 2.40
N ILE A 122 -2.71 2.54 2.82
CA ILE A 122 -2.34 1.93 4.11
C ILE A 122 -3.07 2.60 5.28
N ARG A 123 -3.12 3.95 5.31
CA ARG A 123 -3.86 4.68 6.37
C ARG A 123 -5.36 4.38 6.34
N GLN A 124 -5.96 4.33 5.15
CA GLN A 124 -7.38 3.99 4.99
C GLN A 124 -7.67 2.56 5.47
N VAL A 125 -6.82 1.60 5.10
CA VAL A 125 -6.96 0.20 5.51
C VAL A 125 -6.76 0.05 7.02
N CYS A 126 -5.84 0.77 7.65
CA CYS A 126 -5.71 0.81 9.11
C CYS A 126 -7.01 1.28 9.79
N GLY A 127 -7.58 2.37 9.29
CA GLY A 127 -8.86 2.90 9.76
C GLY A 127 -10.02 1.91 9.57
N LEU A 128 -10.10 1.28 8.40
CA LEU A 128 -11.09 0.25 8.07
C LEU A 128 -11.04 -0.94 9.03
N ASN A 129 -9.84 -1.31 9.47
CA ASN A 129 -9.62 -2.45 10.37
C ASN A 129 -9.63 -2.10 11.86
N ASN A 130 -9.86 -0.83 12.21
CA ASN A 130 -9.78 -0.31 13.58
C ASN A 130 -8.44 -0.62 14.27
N VAL A 131 -7.33 -0.56 13.53
CA VAL A 131 -5.98 -0.71 14.08
C VAL A 131 -5.22 0.61 14.03
N ASN A 132 -4.35 0.81 15.03
CA ASN A 132 -3.50 1.99 15.10
C ASN A 132 -2.07 1.61 14.74
N CYS A 133 -1.71 1.74 13.47
CA CYS A 133 -0.36 1.51 12.97
C CYS A 133 0.30 2.85 12.63
N THR A 134 1.60 2.96 12.84
CA THR A 134 2.41 4.06 12.32
C THR A 134 2.62 3.84 10.82
N VAL A 135 2.38 4.86 9.99
CA VAL A 135 2.62 4.78 8.54
C VAL A 135 3.74 5.73 8.15
N LEU A 136 4.85 5.17 7.67
CA LEU A 136 6.09 5.89 7.41
C LEU A 136 6.57 5.63 5.97
N GLY A 137 6.97 6.69 5.26
CA GLY A 137 7.64 6.54 3.98
C GLY A 137 9.10 6.09 4.18
N LEU A 138 9.49 4.99 3.54
CA LEU A 138 10.84 4.43 3.57
C LEU A 138 11.20 3.91 2.18
N THR A 139 11.99 4.67 1.43
CA THR A 139 12.54 4.21 0.15
C THR A 139 13.81 3.39 0.41
N TRP A 140 13.88 2.19 -0.15
CA TRP A 140 15.07 1.35 0.01
C TRP A 140 16.30 2.02 -0.58
N GLY A 141 17.39 2.08 0.20
CA GLY A 141 18.63 2.76 -0.20
C GLY A 141 18.68 4.25 0.16
N GLU A 142 17.56 4.85 0.58
CA GLU A 142 17.49 6.21 1.13
C GLU A 142 17.35 6.10 2.66
N TRP A 143 18.46 6.25 3.37
CA TRP A 143 18.52 6.04 4.82
C TRP A 143 18.53 7.38 5.57
N ASP A 144 17.36 7.85 6.01
CA ASP A 144 17.20 9.07 6.81
C ASP A 144 17.16 8.78 8.32
N GLU A 145 17.42 9.81 9.15
CA GLU A 145 17.46 9.73 10.62
C GLU A 145 16.28 8.95 11.26
N PRO A 146 15.01 9.12 10.83
CA PRO A 146 13.86 8.44 11.45
C PRO A 146 13.92 6.91 11.38
N ILE A 147 14.68 6.34 10.44
CA ILE A 147 14.78 4.88 10.27
C ILE A 147 15.61 4.27 11.40
N PHE A 148 16.62 4.98 11.90
CA PHE A 148 17.48 4.49 12.98
C PHE A 148 16.76 4.44 14.33
N ASP A 149 15.67 5.20 14.49
CA ASP A 149 14.88 5.22 15.72
C ASP A 149 13.81 4.12 15.79
N LEU A 150 13.58 3.36 14.71
CA LEU A 150 12.52 2.35 14.65
C LEU A 150 12.75 1.16 15.60
N HIS A 151 14.01 0.75 15.81
CA HIS A 151 14.42 -0.34 16.70
C HIS A 151 13.45 -1.56 16.71
N PRO A 152 13.14 -2.20 15.57
CA PRO A 152 12.17 -3.29 15.53
C PRO A 152 12.69 -4.56 16.21
N ASP A 153 11.81 -5.28 16.90
CA ASP A 153 12.09 -6.62 17.41
C ASP A 153 11.94 -7.66 16.27
N VAL A 154 11.03 -7.39 15.31
CA VAL A 154 10.84 -8.19 14.10
C VAL A 154 10.64 -7.30 12.87
N ILE A 155 11.28 -7.66 11.76
CA ILE A 155 11.03 -7.07 10.44
C ILE A 155 10.21 -8.04 9.60
N LEU A 156 9.14 -7.54 8.99
CA LEU A 156 8.32 -8.26 8.00
C LEU A 156 8.62 -7.73 6.59
N GLY A 157 8.59 -8.62 5.60
CA GLY A 157 8.63 -8.26 4.18
C GLY A 157 8.07 -9.39 3.33
N ALA A 158 6.98 -9.12 2.62
CA ALA A 158 6.32 -10.06 1.72
C ALA A 158 6.61 -9.69 0.26
N ASP A 159 7.32 -10.56 -0.45
CA ASP A 159 7.67 -10.39 -1.87
C ASP A 159 8.41 -9.07 -2.20
N VAL A 160 9.30 -8.65 -1.31
CA VAL A 160 10.01 -7.36 -1.41
C VAL A 160 11.23 -7.37 -2.34
N LEU A 161 11.51 -8.49 -3.00
CA LEU A 161 12.72 -8.74 -3.80
C LEU A 161 12.37 -9.19 -5.23
N TYR A 162 11.45 -8.46 -5.86
CA TYR A 162 10.94 -8.77 -7.20
C TYR A 162 11.70 -8.06 -8.33
N ASP A 163 12.44 -6.98 -8.03
CA ASP A 163 13.29 -6.31 -9.02
C ASP A 163 14.63 -7.02 -9.18
N SER A 164 14.96 -7.37 -10.43
CA SER A 164 16.15 -8.14 -10.81
C SER A 164 17.47 -7.36 -10.68
N ALA A 165 17.40 -6.03 -10.45
CA ALA A 165 18.55 -5.24 -10.02
C ALA A 165 18.97 -5.53 -8.56
N SER A 166 18.03 -5.95 -7.72
CA SER A 166 18.23 -6.31 -6.31
C SER A 166 18.50 -7.81 -6.20
N LYS A 167 19.74 -8.23 -6.50
CA LYS A 167 20.16 -9.64 -6.40
C LYS A 167 20.18 -10.14 -4.96
N ILE A 168 19.06 -10.61 -4.44
CA ILE A 168 18.90 -11.61 -3.38
C ILE A 168 17.44 -12.09 -3.49
N LEU A 169 17.22 -13.40 -3.65
CA LEU A 169 15.88 -14.00 -3.65
C LEU A 169 15.53 -14.39 -2.21
N VAL A 170 14.47 -13.83 -1.63
CA VAL A 170 13.89 -14.34 -0.37
C VAL A 170 12.37 -14.31 -0.46
N TYR A 171 11.74 -15.47 -0.22
CA TYR A 171 10.30 -15.70 -0.34
C TYR A 171 9.44 -15.17 0.82
N SER A 172 10.05 -14.79 1.93
CA SER A 172 9.47 -14.03 3.04
C SER A 172 10.60 -13.83 4.04
N LEU A 173 10.80 -12.60 4.51
CA LEU A 173 11.84 -12.31 5.48
C LEU A 173 11.21 -12.01 6.84
N VAL A 174 11.50 -12.86 7.82
CA VAL A 174 11.27 -12.60 9.24
C VAL A 174 12.65 -12.52 9.89
N LEU A 175 13.20 -11.32 10.03
CA LEU A 175 14.42 -11.11 10.82
C LEU A 175 14.03 -10.84 12.27
N LYS A 176 14.67 -11.53 13.21
CA LYS A 176 14.60 -11.24 14.64
C LYS A 176 15.92 -10.63 15.07
N TYR A 177 15.87 -9.52 15.79
CA TYR A 177 17.02 -8.98 16.50
C TYR A 177 16.93 -9.43 17.97
N ASP A 178 18.00 -10.03 18.48
CA ASP A 178 18.16 -10.41 19.91
C ASP A 178 18.86 -9.29 20.69
#